data_AF-A0A932WI74-F1
#
_entry.id   AF-A0A932WI74-F1
#
_cell.length_a   1.000
_cell.length_b   1.000
_cell.length_c   1.000
_cell.angle_alpha   90.00
_cell.angle_beta   90.00
_cell.angle_gamma   90.00
#
_symmetry.space_group_name_H-M   'P 1'
#
loop_
_entity.id
_entity.type
_entity.pdbx_description
1 polymer ?
#
loop_
_entity_poly.entity_id
_entity_poly.type
_entity_poly.pdbx_seq_one_letter_code
_entity_poly.pdbx_strand_id
1 'polypeptide(L)'
;MDETLPIINRTIRGRGSADNPPNRFETLHRICEEEAGARAPATEFIRDTSRTIIAYNNSPDVGFDASLNPYRGCEHGCAYCYARPTHEYLGYSAGLDFETKIMVKEDAPLLLRKELEQKKWKPQVLAMSGVTDPYQPIEGKLQLTRRCLEVLLEFRNPVVLITKNRRVVRDLDLLSALAQHRAAAVFLSITTLDADLCHVLEPRTSPPEKKLEALSILAAGGIPCGVLVAPVIPGLTDHEIPNIIGAAVKAGARFAGMVPLRLPYAVAPLFEAWLERHFPDRKNKVLHRIQSVRGGKLNDPQFNSRMEGEGIFAAQIRNLFEMTCRKNGIAGRGPALSTDAFRSSQPLQQTLF
;
A
#
# COMPACT_ATOMS: atom_id res chain seq x y z
N MET A 1 -47.29 1.17 6.67
CA MET A 1 -46.24 0.16 6.90
C MET A 1 -45.15 0.50 5.92
N ASP A 2 -44.29 1.42 6.33
CA ASP A 2 -43.20 1.94 5.51
C ASP A 2 -41.98 1.08 5.86
N GLU A 3 -41.65 0.13 4.99
CA GLU A 3 -40.45 -0.69 5.13
C GLU A 3 -39.25 0.23 4.94
N THR A 4 -38.61 0.63 6.04
CA THR A 4 -37.29 1.23 6.04
C THR A 4 -36.29 0.22 5.49
N LEU A 5 -36.13 0.21 4.17
CA LEU A 5 -34.97 -0.38 3.50
C LEU A 5 -33.72 0.18 4.21
N PRO A 6 -32.88 -0.68 4.79
CA PRO A 6 -31.72 -0.21 5.54
C PRO A 6 -30.80 0.57 4.61
N ILE A 7 -30.11 1.58 5.16
CA ILE A 7 -29.17 2.51 4.49
C ILE A 7 -27.91 1.74 4.05
N ILE A 8 -28.06 0.68 3.24
CA ILE A 8 -26.97 -0.26 2.86
C ILE A 8 -26.37 0.12 1.50
N ASN A 9 -27.04 1.00 0.73
CA ASN A 9 -26.68 1.24 -0.67
C ASN A 9 -26.13 2.65 -0.98
N ARG A 10 -25.53 3.32 0.01
CA ARG A 10 -24.91 4.64 -0.21
C ARG A 10 -23.48 4.48 -0.69
N THR A 11 -23.14 5.11 -1.82
CA THR A 11 -21.75 5.30 -2.25
C THR A 11 -21.35 6.75 -1.97
N ILE A 12 -20.10 6.95 -1.54
CA ILE A 12 -19.56 8.29 -1.31
C ILE A 12 -18.49 8.53 -2.38
N ARG A 13 -18.68 9.56 -3.22
CA ARG A 13 -17.75 9.86 -4.31
C ARG A 13 -16.34 10.07 -3.78
N GLY A 14 -15.36 9.36 -4.35
CA GLY A 14 -13.96 9.49 -3.97
C GLY A 14 -13.59 8.77 -2.66
N ARG A 15 -14.41 7.83 -2.20
CA ARG A 15 -14.25 7.05 -0.97
C ARG A 15 -14.49 5.57 -1.26
N GLY A 16 -13.74 4.68 -0.62
CA GLY A 16 -13.93 3.23 -0.80
C GLY A 16 -14.62 2.54 0.37
N SER A 17 -14.84 3.27 1.46
CA SER A 17 -15.84 2.92 2.47
C SER A 17 -16.96 3.95 2.46
N ALA A 18 -18.20 3.49 2.69
CA ALA A 18 -19.32 4.37 3.01
C ALA A 18 -19.69 4.30 4.51
N ASP A 19 -19.12 3.34 5.23
CA ASP A 19 -19.52 2.97 6.59
C ASP A 19 -18.37 3.20 7.57
N ASN A 20 -18.70 3.40 8.84
CA ASN A 20 -17.77 3.40 9.97
C ASN A 20 -18.17 2.26 10.93
N PRO A 21 -17.67 1.02 10.74
CA PRO A 21 -17.94 -0.06 11.67
C PRO A 21 -17.41 0.27 13.08
N PRO A 22 -17.98 -0.36 14.14
CA PRO A 22 -17.50 -0.21 15.50
C PRO A 22 -16.00 -0.51 15.61
N ASN A 23 -15.28 0.33 16.33
CA ASN A 23 -13.88 0.10 16.67
C ASN A 23 -13.81 -1.01 17.73
N ARG A 24 -13.02 -2.06 17.46
CA ARG A 24 -12.86 -3.23 18.35
C ARG A 24 -12.28 -2.93 19.74
N PHE A 25 -11.71 -1.76 19.97
CA PHE A 25 -11.10 -1.36 21.25
C PHE A 25 -11.93 -0.32 22.02
N GLU A 26 -12.96 0.27 21.40
CA GLU A 26 -13.78 1.31 22.02
C GLU A 26 -15.06 0.72 22.61
N THR A 27 -15.43 1.14 23.82
CA THR A 27 -16.66 0.69 24.49
C THR A 27 -17.91 1.35 23.92
N LEU A 28 -17.78 2.58 23.40
CA LEU A 28 -18.89 3.37 22.86
C LEU A 28 -18.72 3.55 21.36
N HIS A 29 -19.74 3.12 20.61
CA HIS A 29 -19.81 3.37 19.18
C HIS A 29 -20.84 4.47 18.90
N ARG A 30 -20.38 5.58 18.30
CA ARG A 30 -21.25 6.68 17.89
C ARG A 30 -21.64 6.49 16.42
N ILE A 31 -22.94 6.41 16.17
CA ILE A 31 -23.51 6.41 14.83
C ILE A 31 -23.95 7.84 14.55
N CYS A 32 -23.39 8.45 13.51
CA CYS A 32 -23.85 9.75 13.03
C CYS A 32 -24.93 9.50 11.98
N GLU A 33 -26.18 9.82 12.31
CA GLU A 33 -27.26 9.84 11.33
C GLU A 33 -27.04 11.08 10.44
N GLU A 34 -26.48 10.89 9.25
CA GLU A 34 -26.33 11.98 8.28
C GLU A 34 -27.65 12.26 7.57
N GLU A 35 -28.04 13.53 7.51
CA GLU A 35 -29.19 14.01 6.74
C GLU A 35 -28.99 13.75 5.23
N ALA A 36 -30.09 13.40 4.55
CA ALA A 36 -30.10 13.18 3.10
C ALA A 36 -29.60 14.44 2.36
N GLY A 37 -28.49 14.31 1.62
CA GLY A 37 -27.87 15.42 0.86
C GLY A 37 -26.56 15.96 1.45
N ALA A 38 -26.05 15.39 2.55
CA ALA A 38 -24.75 15.78 3.12
C ALA A 38 -23.60 15.65 2.09
N ARG A 39 -22.77 16.70 2.01
CA ARG A 39 -21.56 16.75 1.17
C ARG A 39 -20.61 15.63 1.59
N ALA A 40 -19.94 14.98 0.62
CA ALA A 40 -18.92 13.98 0.91
C ALA A 40 -17.92 14.51 1.97
N PRO A 41 -17.60 13.73 3.01
CA PRO A 41 -16.81 14.22 4.13
C PRO A 41 -15.43 14.66 3.64
N ALA A 42 -15.02 15.85 4.11
CA ALA A 42 -13.68 16.36 3.86
C ALA A 42 -12.66 15.46 4.55
N THR A 43 -11.46 15.36 3.97
CA THR A 43 -10.33 14.77 4.69
C THR A 43 -9.79 15.77 5.71
N GLU A 44 -9.76 15.36 6.97
CA GLU A 44 -9.08 16.01 8.07
C GLU A 44 -7.64 15.50 8.16
N PHE A 45 -6.69 16.44 8.34
CA PHE A 45 -5.29 16.15 8.55
C PHE A 45 -4.92 16.52 9.98
N ILE A 46 -4.52 15.53 10.77
CA ILE A 46 -4.27 15.66 12.20
C ILE A 46 -2.78 15.50 12.44
N ARG A 47 -2.15 16.45 13.14
CA ARG A 47 -0.73 16.36 13.47
C ARG A 47 -0.47 15.14 14.36
N ASP A 48 0.44 14.27 13.92
CA ASP A 48 0.93 13.12 14.69
C ASP A 48 2.21 13.54 15.44
N THR A 49 2.19 13.39 16.77
CA THR A 49 3.28 13.79 17.68
C THR A 49 4.27 12.65 17.98
N SER A 50 4.34 11.65 17.09
CA SER A 50 5.30 10.54 17.17
C SER A 50 6.73 11.03 17.43
N ARG A 51 7.45 10.36 18.34
CA ARG A 51 8.84 10.69 18.70
C ARG A 51 9.89 9.85 17.95
N THR A 52 9.43 8.86 17.20
CA THR A 52 10.23 7.98 16.33
C THR A 52 9.50 7.81 15.00
N ILE A 53 10.23 7.47 13.95
CA ILE A 53 9.65 7.33 12.60
C ILE A 53 9.84 5.94 12.00
N ILE A 54 10.92 5.24 12.35
CA ILE A 54 11.16 3.88 11.90
C ILE A 54 10.39 2.91 12.80
N ALA A 55 9.60 2.05 12.17
CA ALA A 55 8.87 0.97 12.85
C ALA A 55 9.45 -0.38 12.42
N TYR A 56 9.67 -1.26 13.41
CA TYR A 56 10.26 -2.58 13.21
C TYR A 56 9.21 -3.68 13.27
N ASN A 57 9.47 -4.78 12.57
CA ASN A 57 8.65 -5.99 12.60
C ASN A 57 9.55 -7.23 12.54
N ASN A 58 8.99 -8.38 12.92
CA ASN A 58 9.67 -9.68 12.92
C ASN A 58 8.88 -10.71 12.10
N SER A 59 8.10 -10.26 11.11
CA SER A 59 7.23 -11.14 10.37
C SER A 59 8.03 -11.93 9.31
N PRO A 60 7.88 -13.26 9.26
CA PRO A 60 8.60 -14.08 8.27
C PRO A 60 8.08 -13.90 6.84
N ASP A 61 6.95 -13.22 6.66
CA ASP A 61 6.25 -13.11 5.38
C ASP A 61 6.60 -11.87 4.57
N VAL A 62 7.26 -10.89 5.20
CA VAL A 62 7.59 -9.61 4.57
C VAL A 62 9.10 -9.52 4.41
N GLY A 63 9.56 -9.06 3.26
CA GLY A 63 10.99 -9.00 2.94
C GLY A 63 11.74 -7.82 3.56
N PHE A 64 11.26 -7.28 4.69
CA PHE A 64 11.86 -6.12 5.37
C PHE A 64 11.60 -6.16 6.87
N ASP A 65 12.58 -5.69 7.65
CA ASP A 65 12.46 -5.62 9.12
C ASP A 65 12.05 -4.23 9.59
N ALA A 66 12.43 -3.19 8.85
CA ALA A 66 12.22 -1.79 9.21
C ALA A 66 11.42 -1.04 8.14
N SER A 67 10.50 -0.19 8.60
CA SER A 67 9.61 0.58 7.71
C SER A 67 9.51 2.04 8.10
N LEU A 68 9.26 2.87 7.09
CA LEU A 68 9.15 4.32 7.18
C LEU A 68 7.79 4.75 6.60
N ASN A 69 6.95 5.37 7.44
CA ASN A 69 5.62 5.84 7.05
C ASN A 69 5.40 7.27 7.55
N PRO A 70 5.41 8.29 6.66
CA PRO A 70 5.14 9.69 7.02
C PRO A 70 3.69 9.96 7.45
N TYR A 71 2.78 9.04 7.13
CA TYR A 71 1.36 9.16 7.41
C TYR A 71 0.85 7.94 8.22
N ARG A 72 -0.31 8.08 8.86
CA ARG A 72 -1.17 6.95 9.25
C ARG A 72 -2.56 7.19 8.71
N GLY A 73 -3.21 6.13 8.21
CA GLY A 73 -4.39 6.27 7.37
C GLY A 73 -3.99 6.48 5.92
N CYS A 74 -4.94 6.33 5.00
CA CYS A 74 -4.65 6.51 3.58
C CYS A 74 -5.83 7.09 2.82
N GLU A 75 -5.65 8.29 2.27
CA GLU A 75 -6.62 8.97 1.41
C GLU A 75 -6.97 8.17 0.15
N HIS A 76 -6.18 7.17 -0.25
CA HIS A 76 -6.51 6.34 -1.41
C HIS A 76 -7.84 5.61 -1.26
N GLY A 77 -8.19 5.28 -0.02
CA GLY A 77 -9.46 4.65 0.31
C GLY A 77 -9.68 3.31 -0.38
N CYS A 78 -8.65 2.47 -0.59
CA CYS A 78 -8.86 1.17 -1.22
C CYS A 78 -9.86 0.33 -0.40
N ALA A 79 -10.92 -0.19 -1.01
CA ALA A 79 -12.00 -0.90 -0.31
C ALA A 79 -11.48 -2.12 0.48
N TYR A 80 -10.43 -2.76 -0.02
CA TYR A 80 -9.82 -3.97 0.53
C TYR A 80 -8.65 -3.72 1.50
N CYS A 81 -8.31 -2.47 1.82
CA CYS A 81 -7.01 -2.15 2.43
C CYS A 81 -6.80 -2.86 3.78
N TYR A 82 -5.81 -3.76 3.85
CA TYR A 82 -5.50 -4.52 5.07
C TYR A 82 -5.02 -3.63 6.23
N ALA A 83 -4.62 -2.39 5.96
CA ALA A 83 -4.13 -1.45 6.96
C ALA A 83 -5.26 -0.70 7.69
N ARG A 84 -6.50 -0.76 7.19
CA ARG A 84 -7.67 -0.16 7.86
C ARG A 84 -7.76 -0.44 9.37
N PRO A 85 -7.51 -1.67 9.87
CA PRO A 85 -7.56 -1.97 11.30
C PRO A 85 -6.48 -1.27 12.14
N THR A 86 -5.46 -0.64 11.53
CA THR A 86 -4.46 0.12 12.32
C THR A 86 -5.04 1.40 12.90
N HIS A 87 -6.09 1.94 12.28
CA HIS A 87 -6.78 3.15 12.77
C HIS A 87 -7.56 2.92 14.06
N GLU A 88 -7.95 1.67 14.31
CA GLU A 88 -8.65 1.30 15.54
C GLU A 88 -7.78 1.54 16.78
N TYR A 89 -6.46 1.38 16.67
CA TYR A 89 -5.52 1.70 17.77
C TYR A 89 -5.44 3.21 18.09
N LEU A 90 -5.99 4.06 17.23
CA LEU A 90 -6.06 5.51 17.42
C LEU A 90 -7.45 5.96 17.90
N GLY A 91 -8.34 5.02 18.21
CA GLY A 91 -9.73 5.31 18.59
C GLY A 91 -10.67 5.57 17.39
N TYR A 92 -10.18 5.45 16.14
CA TYR A 92 -10.96 5.69 14.93
C TYR A 92 -11.53 4.41 14.32
N SER A 93 -12.58 4.54 13.49
CA SER A 93 -13.09 3.40 12.75
C SER A 93 -12.13 2.93 11.64
N ALA A 94 -12.14 1.64 11.34
CA ALA A 94 -11.46 1.05 10.19
C ALA A 94 -12.14 1.41 8.83
N GLY A 95 -13.33 1.98 8.88
CA GLY A 95 -14.11 2.35 7.70
C GLY A 95 -13.71 3.69 7.10
N LEU A 96 -14.67 4.60 7.03
CA LEU A 96 -14.52 5.94 6.44
C LEU A 96 -13.46 6.78 7.17
N ASP A 97 -13.34 6.66 8.50
CA ASP A 97 -12.32 7.39 9.29
C ASP A 97 -10.88 7.07 8.84
N PHE A 98 -10.59 5.85 8.39
CA PHE A 98 -9.25 5.49 7.89
C PHE A 98 -8.78 6.33 6.70
N GLU A 99 -9.72 6.78 5.87
CA GLU A 99 -9.46 7.54 4.65
C GLU A 99 -9.83 9.03 4.77
N THR A 100 -10.58 9.42 5.80
CA THR A 100 -10.93 10.83 6.09
C THR A 100 -10.11 11.44 7.22
N LYS A 101 -9.55 10.66 8.16
CA LYS A 101 -8.76 11.18 9.30
C LYS A 101 -7.32 10.73 9.17
N ILE A 102 -6.49 11.56 8.55
CA ILE A 102 -5.11 11.22 8.23
C ILE A 102 -4.18 11.81 9.27
N MET A 103 -3.42 10.95 9.95
CA MET A 103 -2.39 11.39 10.88
C MET A 103 -1.13 11.74 10.09
N VAL A 104 -0.64 12.96 10.26
CA VAL A 104 0.49 13.52 9.52
C VAL A 104 1.68 13.68 10.47
N LYS A 105 2.75 12.91 10.23
CA LYS A 105 4.00 13.07 10.97
C LYS A 105 4.84 14.15 10.32
N GLU A 106 4.50 15.41 10.58
CA GLU A 106 5.18 16.58 9.98
C GLU A 106 6.69 16.59 10.25
N ASP A 107 7.09 16.06 11.41
CA ASP A 107 8.48 15.96 11.86
C ASP A 107 9.22 14.72 11.28
N ALA A 108 8.59 13.92 10.40
CA ALA A 108 9.15 12.67 9.89
C ALA A 108 10.57 12.78 9.29
N PRO A 109 10.92 13.80 8.47
CA PRO A 109 12.28 13.94 7.96
C PRO A 109 13.31 14.21 9.07
N LEU A 110 12.94 15.03 10.06
CA LEU A 110 13.81 15.36 11.20
C LEU A 110 14.03 14.15 12.11
N LEU A 111 12.96 13.41 12.40
CA LEU A 111 13.04 12.17 13.17
C LEU A 111 13.87 11.11 12.46
N LEU A 112 13.74 11.01 11.12
CA LEU A 112 14.50 10.06 10.31
C LEU A 112 15.99 10.36 10.39
N ARG A 113 16.39 11.62 10.15
CA ARG A 113 17.78 12.06 10.29
C ARG A 113 18.31 11.71 11.67
N LYS A 114 17.60 12.11 12.72
CA LYS A 114 17.98 11.85 14.11
C LYS A 114 18.17 10.36 14.39
N GLU A 115 17.43 9.48 13.73
CA GLU A 115 17.56 8.04 13.89
C GLU A 115 18.79 7.49 13.15
N LEU A 116 19.02 7.91 11.89
CA LEU A 116 20.16 7.50 11.07
C LEU A 116 21.52 8.00 11.60
N GLU A 117 21.54 9.12 12.33
CA GLU A 117 22.74 9.68 12.96
C GLU A 117 23.20 8.92 14.21
N GLN A 118 22.36 8.03 14.75
CA GLN A 118 22.69 7.33 15.99
C GLN A 118 23.81 6.32 15.73
N LYS A 119 24.81 6.27 16.62
CA LYS A 119 25.90 5.27 16.56
C LYS A 119 25.42 3.82 16.51
N LYS A 120 24.21 3.56 17.04
CA LYS A 120 23.58 2.23 17.05
C LYS A 120 22.82 1.89 15.76
N TRP A 121 22.61 2.86 14.87
CA TRP A 121 21.94 2.60 13.60
C TRP A 121 22.78 1.64 12.77
N LYS A 122 22.17 0.54 12.37
CA LYS A 122 22.74 -0.41 11.41
C LYS A 122 22.06 -0.15 10.07
N PRO A 123 22.80 0.30 9.04
CA PRO A 123 22.25 0.51 7.72
C PRO A 123 21.52 -0.73 7.23
N GLN A 124 20.28 -0.55 6.80
CA GLN A 124 19.40 -1.60 6.33
C GLN A 124 18.34 -1.02 5.41
N VAL A 125 17.70 -1.88 4.62
CA VAL A 125 16.63 -1.47 3.71
C VAL A 125 15.43 -0.99 4.52
N LEU A 126 15.02 0.25 4.28
CA LEU A 126 13.76 0.78 4.79
C LEU A 126 12.65 0.55 3.77
N ALA A 127 11.60 -0.15 4.17
CA ALA A 127 10.39 -0.24 3.37
C ALA A 127 9.52 1.00 3.60
N MET A 128 9.29 1.76 2.54
CA MET A 128 8.34 2.87 2.54
C MET A 128 7.02 2.41 1.92
N SER A 129 5.90 2.75 2.57
CA SER A 129 4.53 2.33 2.23
C SER A 129 4.05 1.01 2.86
N GLY A 130 4.46 0.70 4.10
CA GLY A 130 4.10 -0.55 4.76
C GLY A 130 2.63 -0.64 5.23
N VAL A 131 2.02 0.49 5.61
CA VAL A 131 0.63 0.54 6.13
C VAL A 131 -0.16 1.77 5.65
N THR A 132 0.43 2.55 4.76
CA THR A 132 -0.13 3.76 4.15
C THR A 132 0.60 3.99 2.84
N ASP A 133 0.04 4.76 1.91
CA ASP A 133 0.80 5.18 0.72
C ASP A 133 1.51 6.52 0.99
N PRO A 134 2.81 6.65 0.69
CA PRO A 134 3.56 7.89 0.89
C PRO A 134 3.19 8.98 -0.13
N TYR A 135 2.52 8.64 -1.23
CA TYR A 135 2.14 9.54 -2.32
C TYR A 135 0.64 9.81 -2.41
N GLN A 136 -0.01 9.95 -1.24
CA GLN A 136 -1.39 10.41 -1.13
C GLN A 136 -1.62 11.80 -1.75
N PRO A 137 -2.87 12.22 -2.04
CA PRO A 137 -3.17 13.57 -2.51
C PRO A 137 -2.52 14.70 -1.70
N ILE A 138 -2.53 14.61 -0.36
CA ILE A 138 -1.90 15.61 0.54
C ILE A 138 -0.38 15.75 0.35
N GLU A 139 0.29 14.71 -0.13
CA GLU A 139 1.74 14.73 -0.40
C GLU A 139 2.11 15.76 -1.48
N GLY A 140 1.14 16.20 -2.30
CA GLY A 140 1.33 17.32 -3.22
C GLY A 140 1.60 18.66 -2.55
N LYS A 141 1.13 18.84 -1.31
CA LYS A 141 1.33 20.04 -0.51
C LYS A 141 2.47 19.88 0.50
N LEU A 142 2.48 18.77 1.23
CA LEU A 142 3.39 18.60 2.38
C LEU A 142 4.80 18.15 2.02
N GLN A 143 4.94 17.42 0.90
CA GLN A 143 6.23 16.93 0.41
C GLN A 143 7.06 16.19 1.49
N LEU A 144 6.39 15.46 2.40
CA LEU A 144 7.06 14.77 3.50
C LEU A 144 7.87 13.59 2.98
N THR A 145 7.32 12.86 2.01
CA THR A 145 8.01 11.75 1.35
C THR A 145 9.27 12.23 0.65
N ARG A 146 9.18 13.35 -0.09
CA ARG A 146 10.36 13.94 -0.74
C ARG A 146 11.45 14.29 0.27
N ARG A 147 11.11 15.01 1.34
CA ARG A 147 12.07 15.38 2.40
C ARG A 147 12.65 14.17 3.12
N CYS A 148 11.88 13.09 3.31
CA CYS A 148 12.42 11.83 3.79
C CYS A 148 13.42 11.20 2.80
N LEU A 149 13.13 11.23 1.49
CA LEU A 149 14.06 10.75 0.45
C LEU A 149 15.35 11.58 0.39
N GLU A 150 15.29 12.90 0.60
CA GLU A 150 16.47 13.76 0.70
C GLU A 150 17.38 13.32 1.86
N VAL A 151 16.80 13.03 3.03
CA VAL A 151 17.53 12.48 4.17
C VAL A 151 18.12 11.11 3.82
N LEU A 152 17.33 10.20 3.23
CA LEU A 152 17.85 8.89 2.83
C LEU A 152 19.01 8.98 1.84
N LEU A 153 18.94 9.91 0.89
CA LEU A 153 20.00 10.16 -0.08
C LEU A 153 21.26 10.73 0.59
N GLU A 154 21.11 11.63 1.56
CA GLU A 154 22.25 12.17 2.30
C GLU A 154 23.06 11.08 2.98
N PHE A 155 22.38 10.19 3.71
CA PHE A 155 22.99 9.05 4.39
C PHE A 155 23.28 7.87 3.44
N ARG A 156 22.76 7.94 2.21
CA ARG A 156 22.74 6.84 1.22
C ARG A 156 22.16 5.55 1.80
N ASN A 157 21.16 5.68 2.67
CA ASN A 157 20.49 4.53 3.27
C ASN A 157 19.49 3.93 2.27
N PRO A 158 19.52 2.60 2.06
CA PRO A 158 18.65 1.98 1.06
C PRO A 158 17.17 2.04 1.41
N VAL A 159 16.33 2.21 0.38
CA VAL A 159 14.87 2.26 0.49
C VAL A 159 14.20 1.46 -0.62
N VAL A 160 13.20 0.66 -0.23
CA VAL A 160 12.23 0.10 -1.19
C VAL A 160 10.93 0.87 -1.02
N LEU A 161 10.43 1.43 -2.10
CA LEU A 161 9.21 2.24 -2.10
C LEU A 161 8.10 1.50 -2.85
N ILE A 162 6.93 1.38 -2.22
CA ILE A 162 5.72 0.88 -2.88
C ILE A 162 4.73 2.04 -3.03
N THR A 163 4.02 2.16 -4.15
CA THR A 163 2.94 3.13 -4.30
C THR A 163 1.91 2.73 -5.35
N LYS A 164 0.73 3.33 -5.30
CA LYS A 164 -0.31 3.27 -6.33
C LYS A 164 -0.43 4.57 -7.15
N ASN A 165 0.45 5.55 -6.94
CA ASN A 165 0.31 6.87 -7.53
C ASN A 165 1.47 7.28 -8.43
N ARG A 166 1.13 7.89 -9.57
CA ARG A 166 2.08 8.50 -10.53
C ARG A 166 2.94 9.60 -9.90
N ARG A 167 2.49 10.20 -8.78
CA ARG A 167 3.18 11.29 -8.08
C ARG A 167 4.63 10.95 -7.71
N VAL A 168 4.99 9.67 -7.58
CA VAL A 168 6.37 9.21 -7.38
C VAL A 168 7.36 9.76 -8.42
N VAL A 169 6.89 10.05 -9.64
CA VAL A 169 7.72 10.64 -10.71
C VAL A 169 8.27 12.02 -10.32
N ARG A 170 7.63 12.75 -9.40
CA ARG A 170 8.15 14.04 -8.89
C ARG A 170 9.54 13.87 -8.27
N ASP A 171 9.77 12.75 -7.60
CA ASP A 171 10.99 12.50 -6.82
C ASP A 171 11.98 11.60 -7.60
N LEU A 172 11.87 11.61 -8.93
CA LEU A 172 12.74 10.89 -9.87
C LEU A 172 14.21 11.23 -9.65
N ASP A 173 14.53 12.50 -9.41
CA ASP A 173 15.88 13.00 -9.16
C ASP A 173 16.55 12.30 -7.96
N LEU A 174 15.84 12.23 -6.84
CA LEU A 174 16.32 11.62 -5.60
C LEU A 174 16.42 10.10 -5.72
N LEU A 175 15.39 9.47 -6.29
CA LEU A 175 15.34 8.02 -6.47
C LEU A 175 16.42 7.55 -7.45
N SER A 176 16.69 8.30 -8.51
CA SER A 176 17.76 7.99 -9.48
C SER A 176 19.14 8.12 -8.82
N ALA A 177 19.37 9.16 -8.01
CA ALA A 177 20.61 9.32 -7.26
C ALA A 177 20.84 8.18 -6.25
N LEU A 178 19.80 7.74 -5.54
CA LEU A 178 19.86 6.56 -4.68
C LEU A 178 20.11 5.27 -5.48
N ALA A 179 19.49 5.12 -6.66
CA ALA A 179 19.65 3.95 -7.51
C ALA A 179 21.10 3.78 -8.01
N GLN A 180 21.84 4.87 -8.24
CA GLN A 180 23.27 4.83 -8.56
C GLN A 180 24.11 4.16 -7.46
N HIS A 181 23.65 4.21 -6.21
CA HIS A 181 24.26 3.53 -5.07
C HIS A 181 23.66 2.15 -4.78
N ARG A 182 22.82 1.63 -5.69
CA ARG A 182 21.98 0.43 -5.47
C ARG A 182 21.11 0.56 -4.20
N ALA A 183 20.70 1.78 -3.87
CA ALA A 183 20.00 2.11 -2.63
C ALA A 183 18.52 2.48 -2.84
N ALA A 184 17.97 2.28 -4.04
CA ALA A 184 16.55 2.46 -4.31
C ALA A 184 15.99 1.38 -5.23
N ALA A 185 14.77 0.93 -4.91
CA ALA A 185 13.89 0.23 -5.82
C ALA A 185 12.44 0.68 -5.63
N VAL A 186 11.67 0.70 -6.70
CA VAL A 186 10.28 1.16 -6.68
C VAL A 186 9.34 0.07 -7.20
N PHE A 187 8.26 -0.17 -6.47
CA PHE A 187 7.15 -1.01 -6.90
C PHE A 187 5.90 -0.16 -7.13
N LEU A 188 5.30 -0.33 -8.31
CA LEU A 188 3.96 0.20 -8.58
C LEU A 188 2.95 -0.92 -8.36
N SER A 189 2.00 -0.72 -7.44
CA SER A 189 0.89 -1.65 -7.28
C SER A 189 -0.17 -1.41 -8.37
N ILE A 190 -0.46 -2.45 -9.15
CA ILE A 190 -1.50 -2.44 -10.18
C ILE A 190 -2.40 -3.64 -9.91
N THR A 191 -3.62 -3.37 -9.45
CA THR A 191 -4.61 -4.41 -9.11
C THR A 191 -5.47 -4.81 -10.32
N THR A 192 -5.67 -3.88 -11.25
CA THR A 192 -6.48 -4.05 -12.47
C THR A 192 -6.00 -3.08 -13.55
N LEU A 193 -6.19 -3.44 -14.83
CA LEU A 193 -6.04 -2.52 -15.97
C LEU A 193 -7.38 -1.87 -16.38
N ASP A 194 -8.51 -2.34 -15.82
CA ASP A 194 -9.82 -1.74 -15.98
C ASP A 194 -9.92 -0.43 -15.17
N ALA A 195 -10.11 0.68 -15.89
CA ALA A 195 -10.20 2.01 -15.29
C ALA A 195 -11.46 2.19 -14.43
N ASP A 196 -12.58 1.58 -14.80
CA ASP A 196 -13.84 1.67 -14.07
C ASP A 196 -13.75 0.89 -12.77
N LEU A 197 -13.21 -0.34 -12.82
CA LEU A 197 -12.92 -1.11 -11.61
C LEU A 197 -11.92 -0.38 -10.70
N CYS A 198 -10.85 0.20 -11.26
CA CYS A 198 -9.90 0.99 -10.50
C CYS A 198 -10.58 2.18 -9.80
N HIS A 199 -11.52 2.86 -10.47
CA HIS A 199 -12.20 4.03 -9.91
C HIS A 199 -13.07 3.70 -8.70
N VAL A 200 -13.75 2.56 -8.70
CA VAL A 200 -14.60 2.15 -7.55
C VAL A 200 -13.81 1.43 -6.47
N LEU A 201 -12.73 0.72 -6.82
CA LEU A 201 -11.94 -0.08 -5.89
C LEU A 201 -10.85 0.74 -5.18
N GLU A 202 -10.27 1.71 -5.88
CA GLU A 202 -9.10 2.50 -5.48
C GLU A 202 -9.28 4.00 -5.83
N PRO A 203 -10.32 4.66 -5.30
CA PRO A 203 -10.91 5.88 -5.87
C PRO A 203 -10.00 7.10 -5.95
N ARG A 204 -8.95 7.15 -5.14
CA ARG A 204 -7.98 8.26 -5.12
C ARG A 204 -6.55 7.83 -5.46
N THR A 205 -6.42 6.71 -6.15
CA THR A 205 -5.17 6.29 -6.79
C THR A 205 -5.12 6.74 -8.24
N SER A 206 -3.95 6.60 -8.87
CA SER A 206 -3.78 6.95 -10.28
C SER A 206 -4.47 5.88 -11.15
N PRO A 207 -5.06 6.27 -12.29
CA PRO A 207 -5.56 5.30 -13.27
C PRO A 207 -4.46 4.32 -13.72
N PRO A 208 -4.81 3.09 -14.15
CA PRO A 208 -3.84 2.06 -14.54
C PRO A 208 -2.82 2.55 -15.59
N GLU A 209 -3.29 3.29 -16.60
CA GLU A 209 -2.43 3.90 -17.63
C GLU A 209 -1.36 4.84 -17.04
N LYS A 210 -1.72 5.63 -16.01
CA LYS A 210 -0.82 6.58 -15.35
C LYS A 210 0.17 5.88 -14.42
N LYS A 211 -0.22 4.74 -13.84
CA LYS A 211 0.69 3.84 -13.09
C LYS A 211 1.73 3.24 -14.03
N LEU A 212 1.35 2.77 -15.22
CA LEU A 212 2.26 2.26 -16.25
C LEU A 212 3.16 3.35 -16.84
N GLU A 213 2.63 4.55 -17.09
CA GLU A 213 3.42 5.71 -17.52
C GLU A 213 4.47 6.09 -16.47
N ALA A 214 4.12 6.04 -15.18
CA ALA A 214 5.05 6.31 -14.09
C ALA A 214 6.17 5.28 -14.04
N LEU A 215 5.82 4.00 -14.21
CA LEU A 215 6.76 2.90 -14.27
C LEU A 215 7.79 3.09 -15.40
N SER A 216 7.33 3.49 -16.59
CA SER A 216 8.20 3.78 -17.75
C SER A 216 9.17 4.92 -17.48
N ILE A 217 8.70 6.02 -16.89
CA ILE A 217 9.56 7.17 -16.57
C ILE A 217 10.62 6.81 -15.52
N LEU A 218 10.23 6.11 -14.46
CA LEU A 218 11.16 5.68 -13.42
C LEU A 218 12.22 4.71 -13.96
N ALA A 219 11.80 3.74 -14.77
CA ALA A 219 12.71 2.78 -15.40
C ALA A 219 13.70 3.47 -16.35
N ALA A 220 13.25 4.48 -17.11
CA ALA A 220 14.11 5.30 -17.97
C ALA A 220 15.13 6.14 -17.17
N GLY A 221 14.77 6.55 -15.94
CA GLY A 221 15.70 7.19 -14.98
C GLY A 221 16.74 6.25 -14.36
N GLY A 222 16.78 4.98 -14.78
CA GLY A 222 17.73 3.99 -14.26
C GLY A 222 17.34 3.40 -12.90
N ILE A 223 16.13 3.68 -12.41
CA ILE A 223 15.64 3.12 -11.15
C ILE A 223 15.19 1.68 -11.38
N PRO A 224 15.64 0.71 -10.56
CA PRO A 224 15.07 -0.62 -10.57
C PRO A 224 13.58 -0.58 -10.20
N CYS A 225 12.72 -0.90 -11.17
CA CYS A 225 11.28 -0.88 -10.97
C CYS A 225 10.62 -2.25 -11.16
N GLY A 226 9.51 -2.45 -10.46
CA GLY A 226 8.69 -3.63 -10.57
C GLY A 226 7.21 -3.35 -10.35
N VAL A 227 6.41 -4.39 -10.56
CA VAL A 227 4.95 -4.35 -10.37
C VAL A 227 4.54 -5.23 -9.19
N LEU A 228 3.60 -4.76 -8.39
CA LEU A 228 2.88 -5.60 -7.43
C LEU A 228 1.44 -5.79 -7.90
N VAL A 229 1.09 -7.01 -8.30
CA VAL A 229 -0.30 -7.41 -8.53
C VAL A 229 -0.92 -7.71 -7.17
N ALA A 230 -1.23 -6.63 -6.44
CA ALA A 230 -1.54 -6.71 -5.01
C ALA A 230 -2.67 -5.74 -4.61
N PRO A 231 -3.84 -6.26 -4.19
CA PRO A 231 -4.18 -7.67 -4.08
C PRO A 231 -4.59 -8.30 -5.41
N VAL A 232 -4.38 -9.60 -5.56
CA VAL A 232 -5.17 -10.43 -6.47
C VAL A 232 -6.51 -10.75 -5.80
N ILE A 233 -7.62 -10.42 -6.45
CA ILE A 233 -8.99 -10.67 -5.96
C ILE A 233 -9.58 -11.84 -6.76
N PRO A 234 -9.68 -13.05 -6.19
CA PRO A 234 -10.21 -14.23 -6.88
C PRO A 234 -11.61 -14.00 -7.43
N GLY A 235 -11.83 -14.30 -8.70
CA GLY A 235 -13.10 -14.09 -9.39
C GLY A 235 -13.41 -12.63 -9.77
N LEU A 236 -12.49 -11.69 -9.53
CA LEU A 236 -12.62 -10.29 -9.93
C LEU A 236 -11.41 -9.77 -10.71
N THR A 237 -10.17 -9.97 -10.24
CA THR A 237 -8.95 -9.44 -10.89
C THR A 237 -7.89 -10.51 -11.19
N ASP A 238 -8.07 -11.74 -10.72
CA ASP A 238 -7.18 -12.88 -10.96
C ASP A 238 -6.90 -13.18 -12.43
N HIS A 239 -7.91 -13.04 -13.29
CA HIS A 239 -7.77 -13.22 -14.73
C HIS A 239 -6.89 -12.16 -15.41
N GLU A 240 -6.64 -11.01 -14.77
CA GLU A 240 -5.85 -9.91 -15.35
C GLU A 240 -4.34 -10.06 -15.15
N ILE A 241 -3.90 -11.01 -14.32
CA ILE A 241 -2.47 -11.23 -13.99
C ILE A 241 -1.58 -11.23 -15.25
N PRO A 242 -1.91 -11.97 -16.34
CA PRO A 242 -1.09 -11.98 -17.55
C PRO A 242 -0.94 -10.61 -18.21
N ASN A 243 -2.05 -9.87 -18.31
CA ASN A 243 -2.10 -8.58 -18.97
C ASN A 243 -1.39 -7.50 -18.15
N ILE A 244 -1.57 -7.50 -16.83
CA ILE A 244 -0.89 -6.57 -15.93
C ILE A 244 0.64 -6.75 -16.02
N ILE A 245 1.12 -7.99 -15.91
CA ILE A 245 2.56 -8.27 -15.99
C ILE A 245 3.11 -7.90 -17.38
N GLY A 246 2.43 -8.31 -18.45
CA GLY A 246 2.85 -8.00 -19.81
C GLY A 246 2.93 -6.48 -20.07
N ALA A 247 1.95 -5.71 -19.58
CA ALA A 247 1.95 -4.25 -19.68
C ALA A 247 3.07 -3.63 -18.83
N ALA A 248 3.27 -4.12 -17.60
CA ALA A 248 4.32 -3.63 -16.72
C ALA A 248 5.73 -3.88 -17.28
N VAL A 249 5.99 -5.06 -17.85
CA VAL A 249 7.29 -5.39 -18.48
C VAL A 249 7.54 -4.50 -19.69
N LYS A 250 6.53 -4.26 -20.54
CA LYS A 250 6.63 -3.29 -21.64
C LYS A 250 6.95 -1.88 -21.14
N ALA A 251 6.45 -1.51 -19.95
CA ALA A 251 6.75 -0.25 -19.28
C ALA A 251 8.07 -0.29 -18.48
N GLY A 252 8.88 -1.34 -18.55
CA GLY A 252 10.21 -1.38 -17.95
C GLY A 252 10.30 -2.03 -16.56
N ALA A 253 9.24 -2.68 -16.07
CA ALA A 253 9.35 -3.52 -14.87
C ALA A 253 10.31 -4.69 -15.10
N ARG A 254 11.22 -4.90 -14.14
CA ARG A 254 12.22 -5.98 -14.15
C ARG A 254 11.87 -7.12 -13.18
N PHE A 255 10.95 -6.88 -12.27
CA PHE A 255 10.51 -7.81 -11.26
C PHE A 255 9.02 -7.63 -10.97
N ALA A 256 8.40 -8.69 -10.48
CA ALA A 256 6.99 -8.68 -10.10
C ALA A 256 6.78 -9.42 -8.79
N GLY A 257 5.77 -9.01 -8.05
CA GLY A 257 5.20 -9.76 -6.94
C GLY A 257 3.69 -9.82 -7.06
N MET A 258 3.07 -10.79 -6.41
CA MET A 258 1.63 -10.81 -6.19
C MET A 258 1.34 -11.10 -4.72
N VAL A 259 0.21 -10.61 -4.24
CA VAL A 259 -0.31 -10.98 -2.92
C VAL A 259 -1.80 -11.25 -3.07
N PRO A 260 -2.32 -12.40 -2.63
CA PRO A 260 -3.75 -12.65 -2.61
C PRO A 260 -4.46 -11.70 -1.64
N LEU A 261 -5.72 -11.38 -1.92
CA LEU A 261 -6.54 -10.55 -1.06
C LEU A 261 -6.54 -11.04 0.39
N ARG A 262 -6.46 -10.08 1.32
CA ARG A 262 -6.54 -10.26 2.76
C ARG A 262 -7.60 -9.34 3.33
N LEU A 263 -8.47 -9.88 4.18
CA LEU A 263 -9.63 -9.17 4.74
C LEU A 263 -9.63 -9.26 6.28
N PRO A 264 -8.62 -8.73 6.97
CA PRO A 264 -8.54 -8.84 8.43
C PRO A 264 -9.64 -8.03 9.13
N TYR A 265 -10.22 -8.58 10.20
CA TYR A 265 -11.16 -7.89 11.09
C TYR A 265 -12.29 -7.16 10.34
N ALA A 266 -12.51 -5.88 10.62
CA ALA A 266 -13.54 -5.04 10.00
C ALA A 266 -13.40 -4.88 8.47
N VAL A 267 -12.27 -5.26 7.86
CA VAL A 267 -12.09 -5.18 6.41
C VAL A 267 -12.99 -6.18 5.67
N ALA A 268 -13.26 -7.36 6.24
CA ALA A 268 -14.14 -8.35 5.62
C ALA A 268 -15.57 -7.83 5.40
N PRO A 269 -16.30 -7.35 6.43
CA PRO A 269 -17.64 -6.80 6.22
C PRO A 269 -17.63 -5.52 5.37
N LEU A 270 -16.60 -4.68 5.46
CA LEU A 270 -16.47 -3.49 4.60
C LEU A 270 -16.35 -3.87 3.12
N PHE A 271 -15.53 -4.88 2.81
CA PHE A 271 -15.36 -5.36 1.45
C PHE A 271 -16.60 -6.08 0.92
N GLU A 272 -17.29 -6.83 1.78
CA GLU A 272 -18.58 -7.44 1.45
C GLU A 272 -19.64 -6.38 1.08
N ALA A 273 -19.78 -5.35 1.91
CA ALA A 273 -20.68 -4.23 1.63
C ALA A 273 -20.28 -3.48 0.36
N TRP A 274 -18.99 -3.34 0.08
CA TRP A 274 -18.51 -2.79 -1.19
C TRP A 274 -18.90 -3.64 -2.39
N LEU A 275 -18.80 -4.98 -2.30
CA LEU A 275 -19.27 -5.89 -3.36
C LEU A 275 -20.78 -5.78 -3.57
N GLU A 276 -21.57 -5.68 -2.51
CA GLU A 276 -23.03 -5.48 -2.60
C GLU A 276 -23.38 -4.21 -3.38
N ARG A 277 -22.68 -3.10 -3.09
CA ARG A 277 -22.94 -1.79 -3.72
C ARG A 277 -22.52 -1.71 -5.17
N HIS A 278 -21.37 -2.30 -5.52
CA HIS A 278 -20.75 -2.10 -6.84
C HIS A 278 -20.89 -3.30 -7.78
N PHE A 279 -20.98 -4.51 -7.24
CA PHE A 279 -20.99 -5.75 -8.01
C PHE A 279 -21.92 -6.82 -7.41
N PRO A 280 -23.21 -6.51 -7.17
CA PRO A 280 -24.15 -7.42 -6.50
C PRO A 280 -24.23 -8.78 -7.19
N ASP A 281 -24.28 -8.78 -8.53
CA ASP A 281 -24.35 -10.00 -9.35
C ASP A 281 -23.11 -10.90 -9.23
N ARG A 282 -21.97 -10.32 -8.82
CA ARG A 282 -20.69 -11.04 -8.67
C ARG A 282 -20.32 -11.29 -7.20
N LYS A 283 -21.00 -10.65 -6.24
CA LYS A 283 -20.68 -10.70 -4.80
C LYS A 283 -20.48 -12.12 -4.31
N ASN A 284 -21.51 -12.96 -4.45
CA ASN A 284 -21.48 -14.33 -3.96
C ASN A 284 -20.36 -15.14 -4.63
N LYS A 285 -20.16 -14.97 -5.94
CA LYS A 285 -19.05 -15.64 -6.65
C LYS A 285 -17.69 -15.24 -6.08
N VAL A 286 -17.44 -13.95 -5.88
CA VAL A 286 -16.16 -13.44 -5.35
C VAL A 286 -15.92 -13.92 -3.94
N LEU A 287 -16.91 -13.83 -3.05
CA LEU A 287 -16.79 -14.28 -1.65
C LEU A 287 -16.49 -15.78 -1.55
N HIS A 288 -17.21 -16.63 -2.29
CA HIS A 288 -16.95 -18.07 -2.30
C HIS A 288 -15.55 -18.40 -2.86
N ARG A 289 -15.05 -17.63 -3.83
CA ARG A 289 -13.69 -17.79 -4.37
C ARG A 289 -12.63 -17.41 -3.34
N ILE A 290 -12.85 -16.33 -2.59
CA ILE A 290 -11.98 -15.94 -1.47
C ILE A 290 -11.96 -17.04 -0.40
N GLN A 291 -13.12 -17.55 0.00
CA GLN A 291 -13.24 -18.65 0.95
C GLN A 291 -12.50 -19.90 0.48
N SER A 292 -12.60 -20.24 -0.81
CA SER A 292 -11.94 -21.41 -1.39
C SER A 292 -10.41 -21.32 -1.33
N VAL A 293 -9.83 -20.11 -1.32
CA VAL A 293 -8.36 -19.93 -1.19
C VAL A 293 -7.90 -19.72 0.26
N ARG A 294 -8.82 -19.79 1.22
CA ARG A 294 -8.63 -19.46 2.65
C ARG A 294 -9.32 -20.46 3.59
N GLY A 295 -9.49 -21.71 3.16
CA GLY A 295 -10.03 -22.77 4.03
C GLY A 295 -11.46 -22.52 4.52
N GLY A 296 -12.31 -21.94 3.66
CA GLY A 296 -13.71 -21.64 3.98
C GLY A 296 -13.92 -20.28 4.69
N LYS A 297 -12.86 -19.53 4.97
CA LYS A 297 -12.93 -18.22 5.68
C LYS A 297 -12.68 -17.06 4.74
N LEU A 298 -13.09 -15.85 5.10
CA LEU A 298 -12.76 -14.65 4.29
C LEU A 298 -11.33 -14.14 4.52
N ASN A 299 -10.67 -14.60 5.58
CA ASN A 299 -9.31 -14.18 5.91
C ASN A 299 -8.55 -15.29 6.64
N ASP A 300 -7.24 -15.31 6.42
CA ASP A 300 -6.29 -16.14 7.15
C ASP A 300 -5.22 -15.25 7.79
N PRO A 301 -5.09 -15.24 9.14
CA PRO A 301 -4.09 -14.43 9.83
C PRO A 301 -2.72 -15.12 9.98
N GLN A 302 -2.61 -16.41 9.70
CA GLN A 302 -1.41 -17.20 10.01
C GLN A 302 -0.23 -16.82 9.12
N PHE A 303 0.97 -16.81 9.69
CA PHE A 303 2.19 -16.61 8.93
C PHE A 303 2.38 -17.74 7.89
N ASN A 304 3.09 -17.43 6.82
CA ASN A 304 3.32 -18.21 5.62
C ASN A 304 2.06 -18.39 4.76
N SER A 305 0.94 -18.81 5.34
CA SER A 305 -0.30 -19.08 4.59
C SER A 305 -1.06 -17.80 4.21
N ARG A 306 -1.01 -16.73 5.02
CA ARG A 306 -1.74 -15.47 4.73
C ARG A 306 -1.30 -14.78 3.43
N MET A 307 -0.06 -14.95 3.00
CA MET A 307 0.45 -14.36 1.76
C MET A 307 0.39 -15.31 0.56
N GLU A 308 0.06 -16.59 0.77
CA GLU A 308 0.08 -17.59 -0.31
C GLU A 308 -1.30 -18.12 -0.69
N GLY A 309 -2.20 -18.27 0.28
CA GLY A 309 -3.47 -18.98 0.10
C GLY A 309 -3.29 -20.48 -0.09
N GLU A 310 -4.38 -21.22 0.08
CA GLU A 310 -4.42 -22.68 0.02
C GLU A 310 -5.42 -23.21 -1.01
N GLY A 311 -5.32 -24.50 -1.34
CA GLY A 311 -6.23 -25.17 -2.27
C GLY A 311 -5.95 -24.92 -3.76
N ILE A 312 -6.77 -25.55 -4.60
CA ILE A 312 -6.56 -25.63 -6.06
C ILE A 312 -6.58 -24.24 -6.70
N PHE A 313 -7.49 -23.35 -6.28
CA PHE A 313 -7.58 -22.01 -6.87
C PHE A 313 -6.38 -21.13 -6.52
N ALA A 314 -5.84 -21.23 -5.29
CA ALA A 314 -4.61 -20.52 -4.93
C ALA A 314 -3.42 -21.03 -5.77
N ALA A 315 -3.32 -22.36 -5.96
CA ALA A 315 -2.31 -22.96 -6.81
C ALA A 315 -2.44 -22.52 -8.28
N GLN A 316 -3.66 -22.44 -8.83
CA GLN A 316 -3.90 -21.95 -10.18
C GLN A 316 -3.47 -20.48 -10.36
N ILE A 317 -3.84 -19.60 -9.42
CA ILE A 317 -3.43 -18.19 -9.43
C ILE A 317 -1.90 -18.06 -9.38
N ARG A 318 -1.25 -18.84 -8.50
CA ARG A 318 0.20 -18.87 -8.38
C ARG A 318 0.89 -19.37 -9.63
N ASN A 319 0.41 -20.48 -10.20
CA ASN A 319 0.94 -21.01 -11.45
C ASN A 319 0.77 -20.01 -12.60
N LEU A 320 -0.39 -19.34 -12.68
CA LEU A 320 -0.63 -18.31 -13.71
C LEU A 320 0.37 -17.15 -13.58
N PHE A 321 0.60 -16.66 -12.37
CA PHE A 321 1.59 -15.63 -12.09
C PHE A 321 3.00 -16.08 -12.46
N GLU A 322 3.44 -17.25 -11.97
CA GLU A 322 4.79 -17.76 -12.21
C GLU A 322 5.06 -18.03 -13.69
N MET A 323 4.12 -18.67 -14.39
CA MET A 323 4.23 -18.92 -15.83
C MET A 323 4.30 -17.61 -16.62
N THR A 324 3.50 -16.61 -16.24
CA THR A 324 3.52 -15.30 -16.87
C THR A 324 4.85 -14.59 -16.65
N CYS A 325 5.37 -14.59 -15.41
CA CYS A 325 6.67 -14.02 -15.10
C CYS A 325 7.78 -14.68 -15.94
N ARG A 326 7.81 -16.03 -15.99
CA ARG A 326 8.79 -16.78 -16.80
C ARG A 326 8.68 -16.43 -18.29
N LYS A 327 7.46 -16.37 -18.83
CA LYS A 327 7.21 -16.02 -20.24
C LYS A 327 7.68 -14.60 -20.60
N ASN A 328 7.64 -13.67 -19.65
CA ASN A 328 8.08 -12.28 -19.84
C ASN A 328 9.51 -12.02 -19.34
N GLY A 329 10.29 -13.06 -19.02
CA GLY A 329 11.69 -12.91 -18.60
C GLY A 329 11.89 -12.30 -17.21
N ILE A 330 10.86 -12.30 -16.36
CA ILE A 330 10.99 -11.88 -14.96
C ILE A 330 11.59 -13.02 -14.14
N ALA A 331 12.81 -12.79 -13.63
CA ALA A 331 13.62 -13.83 -12.99
C ALA A 331 13.46 -13.95 -11.45
N GLY A 332 12.79 -13.03 -10.75
CA GLY A 332 12.57 -13.19 -9.30
C GLY A 332 12.31 -11.93 -8.46
N ARG A 333 12.44 -12.10 -7.13
CA ARG A 333 12.07 -11.17 -6.03
C ARG A 333 12.96 -9.91 -5.97
N GLY A 334 12.77 -8.96 -6.88
CA GLY A 334 13.37 -7.62 -6.80
C GLY A 334 14.91 -7.57 -6.79
N PRO A 335 15.51 -6.37 -6.86
CA PRO A 335 16.95 -6.21 -6.72
C PRO A 335 17.35 -6.28 -5.24
N ALA A 336 18.50 -6.89 -4.96
CA ALA A 336 19.16 -6.76 -3.67
C ALA A 336 19.76 -5.34 -3.54
N LEU A 337 19.19 -4.52 -2.66
CA LEU A 337 19.72 -3.20 -2.36
C LEU A 337 20.97 -3.28 -1.48
N SER A 338 21.82 -2.27 -1.57
CA SER A 338 23.12 -2.19 -0.88
C SER A 338 23.10 -1.22 0.28
N THR A 339 23.84 -1.55 1.32
CA THR A 339 24.21 -0.65 2.42
C THR A 339 25.66 -0.18 2.34
N ASP A 340 26.42 -0.63 1.33
CA ASP A 340 27.87 -0.41 1.20
C ASP A 340 28.22 1.08 1.04
N ALA A 341 27.32 1.83 0.42
CA ALA A 341 27.49 3.26 0.19
C ALA A 341 27.03 4.14 1.36
N PHE A 342 26.51 3.54 2.44
CA PHE A 342 26.01 4.28 3.60
C PHE A 342 27.11 5.16 4.21
N ARG A 343 26.75 6.37 4.61
CA ARG A 343 27.66 7.29 5.30
C ARG A 343 26.96 7.98 6.46
N SER A 344 27.67 8.10 7.57
CA SER A 344 27.25 8.91 8.71
C SER A 344 27.64 10.37 8.50
N SER A 345 26.86 11.30 9.04
CA SER A 345 27.18 12.73 9.06
C SER A 345 28.29 13.08 10.07
N GLN A 346 28.76 12.13 10.89
CA GLN A 346 29.92 12.34 11.75
C GLN A 346 31.21 12.21 10.95
N PRO A 347 32.12 13.21 10.96
CA PRO A 347 33.43 13.05 10.38
C PRO A 347 34.12 11.86 11.04
N LEU A 348 34.71 10.98 10.22
CA LEU A 348 35.63 9.94 10.68
C LEU A 348 36.63 10.63 11.62
N GLN A 349 36.51 10.36 12.91
CA GLN A 349 37.51 10.79 13.88
C GLN A 349 38.81 10.16 13.42
N GLN A 350 39.70 10.97 12.82
CA GLN A 350 41.02 10.54 12.42
C GLN A 350 41.68 9.93 13.66
N THR A 351 41.86 8.62 13.66
CA THR A 351 42.75 7.96 14.61
C THR A 351 44.15 8.49 14.32
N LEU A 352 44.56 9.50 15.09
CA LEU A 352 45.96 9.88 15.24
C LEU A 352 46.67 8.70 15.90
N PHE A 353 47.36 7.91 15.09
CA PHE A 353 48.46 7.06 15.51
C PHE A 353 49.73 7.56 14.84
#